data_AF-A0A6I2QVQ9-F1
#
_entry.id   AF-A0A6I2QVQ9-F1
#
_cell.length_a   1.000
_cell.length_b   1.000
_cell.length_c   1.000
_cell.angle_alpha   90.00
_cell.angle_beta   90.00
_cell.angle_gamma   90.00
#
_symmetry.space_group_name_H-M   'P 1'
#
loop_
_entity.id
_entity.type
_entity.pdbx_description
1 polymer ?
#
loop_
_entity_poly.entity_id
_entity_poly.type
_entity_poly.pdbx_seq_one_letter_code
_entity_poly.pdbx_strand_id
1 'polypeptide(L)'
;MTENQAEEQPAAESPDTVPEQLAPADPPAHVERITFETGYRGFLILTCEACGKSYTVNAREPVTETTCKACGHVTALDGLAAVDMRCPGCGKTWRYKTNSEQADVSVRCLSCGETMVSEWDRKMRRYVPQKVKREDD
;
A
#
# COMPACT_ATOMS: atom_id res chain seq x y z
N MET A 1 37.06 48.68 -20.43
CA MET A 1 38.50 48.38 -20.49
C MET A 1 38.91 48.15 -19.05
N THR A 2 39.25 46.97 -18.56
CA THR A 2 39.74 45.72 -19.16
C THR A 2 39.72 44.77 -17.96
N GLU A 3 38.90 43.71 -17.97
CA GLU A 3 39.35 42.35 -18.31
C GLU A 3 40.72 42.03 -17.70
N ASN A 4 40.81 41.01 -16.84
CA ASN A 4 41.33 39.72 -17.30
C ASN A 4 41.70 38.79 -16.15
N GLN A 5 41.39 37.53 -16.41
CA GLN A 5 41.88 36.32 -15.76
C GLN A 5 43.34 36.04 -16.15
N ALA A 6 43.83 34.90 -15.65
CA ALA A 6 45.09 34.19 -15.96
C ALA A 6 46.25 34.59 -15.02
N GLU A 7 47.13 33.71 -14.53
CA GLU A 7 47.57 32.43 -15.09
C GLU A 7 48.45 31.67 -14.05
N GLU A 8 48.31 30.34 -13.98
CA GLU A 8 49.33 29.24 -13.89
C GLU A 8 50.49 29.26 -12.84
N GLN A 9 50.54 28.28 -11.90
CA GLN A 9 51.34 27.01 -11.84
C GLN A 9 52.88 27.19 -11.64
N PRO A 10 53.70 26.27 -11.04
CA PRO A 10 53.58 24.79 -11.07
C PRO A 10 54.13 23.96 -9.85
N ALA A 11 54.02 22.62 -10.00
CA ALA A 11 54.88 21.48 -9.58
C ALA A 11 55.59 21.49 -8.20
N ALA A 12 55.20 20.67 -7.22
CA ALA A 12 55.38 19.21 -7.07
C ALA A 12 56.77 18.78 -6.57
N GLU A 13 56.84 18.31 -5.31
CA GLU A 13 57.84 17.34 -4.81
C GLU A 13 57.28 16.60 -3.58
N SER A 14 57.11 15.28 -3.70
CA SER A 14 56.87 14.31 -2.60
C SER A 14 58.22 13.63 -2.28
N PRO A 15 58.47 13.06 -1.08
CA PRO A 15 58.02 11.67 -0.85
C PRO A 15 57.75 11.23 0.61
N ASP A 16 56.87 10.23 0.69
CA ASP A 16 56.80 9.04 1.56
C ASP A 16 57.25 9.05 3.03
N THR A 17 56.24 9.00 3.91
CA THR A 17 56.23 8.09 5.08
C THR A 17 54.77 7.77 5.43
N VAL A 18 54.39 6.50 5.27
CA VAL A 18 53.16 5.88 5.79
C VAL A 18 53.58 4.81 6.80
N PRO A 19 53.07 4.88 8.04
CA PRO A 19 52.20 3.80 8.53
C PRO A 19 50.86 4.42 9.00
N GLU A 20 49.70 4.05 8.42
CA GLU A 20 48.91 2.86 8.80
C GLU A 20 48.72 2.84 10.34
N GLN A 21 47.62 3.30 10.93
CA GLN A 21 46.24 2.77 10.94
C GLN A 21 45.43 3.79 11.79
N LEU A 22 44.17 4.12 11.52
CA LEU A 22 43.02 3.25 11.69
C LEU A 22 41.91 3.75 10.77
N ALA A 23 41.45 2.87 9.89
CA ALA A 23 40.20 3.06 9.18
C ALA A 23 39.07 3.36 10.18
N PRO A 24 38.13 4.28 9.88
CA PRO A 24 36.87 4.34 10.60
C PRO A 24 36.21 2.96 10.49
N ALA A 25 35.88 2.38 11.63
CA ALA A 25 35.33 1.04 11.74
C ALA A 25 34.17 0.83 10.77
N ASP A 26 34.24 -0.28 10.04
CA ASP A 26 33.15 -0.81 9.24
C ASP A 26 31.85 -0.79 10.08
N PRO A 27 30.76 -0.15 9.62
CA PRO A 27 29.50 -0.25 10.31
C PRO A 27 29.10 -1.73 10.31
N PRO A 28 28.73 -2.32 11.46
CA PRO A 28 28.46 -3.75 11.52
C PRO A 28 27.44 -4.13 10.46
N ALA A 29 27.82 -5.12 9.65
CA ALA A 29 26.93 -5.78 8.72
C ALA A 29 25.61 -6.17 9.43
N HIS A 30 24.51 -6.01 8.69
CA HIS A 30 23.19 -6.61 8.93
C HIS A 30 22.54 -6.38 10.30
N VAL A 31 22.21 -5.12 10.63
CA VAL A 31 20.89 -4.92 11.26
C VAL A 31 19.89 -4.91 10.11
N GLU A 32 19.29 -6.06 9.81
CA GLU A 32 18.01 -6.06 9.11
C GLU A 32 17.11 -5.12 9.91
N ARG A 33 16.91 -3.90 9.41
CA ARG A 33 15.83 -3.06 9.90
C ARG A 33 14.59 -3.85 9.54
N ILE A 34 14.02 -4.55 10.51
CA ILE A 34 12.63 -4.96 10.45
C ILE A 34 11.84 -3.65 10.53
N THR A 35 11.79 -2.91 9.42
CA THR A 35 10.75 -1.91 9.22
C THR A 35 9.48 -2.72 9.10
N PHE A 36 8.79 -2.88 10.23
CA PHE A 36 7.39 -3.28 10.20
C PHE A 36 6.72 -2.28 9.26
N GLU A 37 6.36 -2.71 8.06
CA GLU A 37 5.60 -1.87 7.15
C GLU A 37 4.26 -1.58 7.82
N THR A 38 4.16 -0.45 8.48
CA THR A 38 2.95 -0.02 9.16
C THR A 38 1.95 0.43 8.11
N GLY A 39 0.88 -0.33 7.93
CA GLY A 39 -0.24 0.06 7.07
C GLY A 39 -0.79 -1.06 6.20
N TYR A 40 -1.76 -0.69 5.38
CA TYR A 40 -2.49 -1.59 4.51
C TYR A 40 -2.05 -1.39 3.05
N ARG A 41 -1.77 -2.51 2.36
CA ARG A 41 -1.48 -2.56 0.93
C ARG A 41 -2.56 -3.35 0.18
N GLY A 42 -2.62 -3.17 -1.13
CA GLY A 42 -3.48 -3.92 -2.04
C GLY A 42 -4.88 -3.32 -2.20
N PHE A 43 -5.86 -4.18 -2.48
CA PHE A 43 -7.22 -3.73 -2.74
C PHE A 43 -7.98 -3.47 -1.44
N LEU A 44 -8.50 -2.26 -1.28
CA LEU A 44 -9.26 -1.81 -0.14
C LEU A 44 -10.67 -1.40 -0.58
N ILE A 45 -11.67 -1.74 0.23
CA ILE A 45 -13.05 -1.25 0.12
C ILE A 45 -13.27 -0.39 1.35
N LEU A 46 -13.43 0.91 1.20
CA LEU A 46 -13.45 1.84 2.32
C LEU A 46 -14.76 2.60 2.32
N THR A 47 -15.31 2.80 3.51
CA THR A 47 -16.48 3.65 3.75
C THR A 47 -16.02 4.85 4.55
N CYS A 48 -16.32 6.05 4.05
CA CYS A 48 -15.99 7.29 4.76
C CYS A 48 -16.87 7.44 6.00
N GLU A 49 -16.25 7.64 7.17
CA GLU A 49 -16.97 7.79 8.44
C GLU A 49 -17.78 9.09 8.53
N ALA A 50 -17.39 10.13 7.79
CA ALA A 50 -18.08 11.42 7.80
C ALA A 50 -19.29 11.48 6.86
N CYS A 51 -19.20 10.90 5.66
CA CYS A 51 -20.27 11.00 4.65
C CYS A 51 -20.91 9.67 4.25
N GLY A 52 -20.42 8.54 4.78
CA GLY A 52 -20.94 7.19 4.51
C GLY A 52 -20.66 6.67 3.09
N LYS A 53 -19.93 7.41 2.24
CA LYS A 53 -19.69 6.98 0.87
C LYS A 53 -18.65 5.86 0.82
N SER A 54 -19.01 4.74 0.18
CA SER A 54 -18.11 3.62 -0.09
C SER A 54 -17.33 3.82 -1.39
N TYR A 55 -16.03 3.48 -1.37
CA TYR A 55 -15.13 3.57 -2.51
C TYR A 55 -14.06 2.48 -2.45
N THR A 56 -13.47 2.16 -3.60
CA THR A 56 -12.37 1.19 -3.68
C THR A 56 -11.05 1.87 -4.00
N VAL A 57 -9.98 1.38 -3.39
CA VAL A 57 -8.61 1.87 -3.59
C VAL A 57 -7.71 0.68 -3.86
N ASN A 58 -6.72 0.86 -4.74
CA ASN A 58 -5.60 -0.07 -4.85
C ASN A 58 -4.35 0.61 -4.29
N ALA A 59 -4.04 0.33 -3.02
CA ALA A 59 -2.90 0.88 -2.31
C ALA A 59 -1.61 0.16 -2.75
N ARG A 60 -0.82 0.82 -3.61
CA ARG A 60 0.46 0.29 -4.08
C ARG A 60 1.52 0.31 -2.97
N GLU A 61 1.47 1.31 -2.12
CA GLU A 61 2.30 1.53 -0.94
C GLU A 61 1.46 1.36 0.33
N PRO A 62 2.08 1.09 1.50
CA PRO A 62 1.34 0.87 2.72
C PRO A 62 0.71 2.18 3.18
N VAL A 63 -0.60 2.17 3.37
CA VAL A 63 -1.37 3.34 3.83
C VAL A 63 -1.98 3.09 5.19
N THR A 64 -1.91 4.09 6.06
CA THR A 64 -2.53 4.09 7.40
C THR A 64 -3.75 4.97 7.48
N GLU A 65 -4.03 5.77 6.45
CA GLU A 65 -5.15 6.69 6.36
C GLU A 65 -5.55 6.92 4.91
N THR A 66 -6.79 7.34 4.67
CA THR A 66 -7.25 7.74 3.34
C THR A 66 -8.13 8.98 3.39
N THR A 67 -8.00 9.83 2.38
CA THR A 67 -8.85 11.01 2.22
C THR A 67 -10.04 10.69 1.32
N CYS A 68 -11.24 10.93 1.82
CA CYS A 68 -12.47 10.78 1.06
C CYS A 68 -12.53 11.82 -0.07
N LYS A 69 -12.62 11.38 -1.32
CA LYS A 69 -12.71 12.27 -2.49
C LYS A 69 -14.01 13.08 -2.57
N ALA A 70 -15.06 12.68 -1.82
CA ALA A 70 -16.36 13.34 -1.87
C ALA A 70 -16.47 14.49 -0.86
N CYS A 71 -15.89 14.35 0.33
CA CYS A 71 -16.02 15.35 1.41
C CYS A 71 -14.69 15.85 1.98
N GLY A 72 -13.55 15.27 1.58
CA GLY A 72 -12.22 15.64 2.08
C GLY A 72 -11.87 15.08 3.46
N HIS A 73 -12.78 14.35 4.13
CA HIS A 73 -12.50 13.77 5.44
C HIS A 73 -11.41 12.70 5.36
N VAL A 74 -10.53 12.68 6.37
CA VAL A 74 -9.46 11.69 6.50
C VAL A 74 -9.91 10.59 7.44
N THR A 75 -9.98 9.36 6.94
CA THR A 75 -10.32 8.17 7.72
C THR A 75 -9.04 7.39 8.00
N ALA A 76 -8.76 7.17 9.28
CA ALA A 76 -7.68 6.29 9.72
C ALA A 76 -8.03 4.84 9.39
N LEU A 77 -7.05 4.07 8.93
CA LEU A 77 -7.19 2.65 8.65
C LEU A 77 -6.68 1.85 9.83
N ASP A 78 -7.59 1.23 10.55
CA ASP A 78 -7.28 0.27 11.61
C ASP A 78 -8.24 -0.92 11.55
N GLY A 79 -7.78 -2.09 12.03
CA GLY A 79 -8.62 -3.28 12.17
C GLY A 79 -9.36 -3.77 10.91
N LEU A 80 -8.85 -3.54 9.70
CA LEU A 80 -9.62 -3.85 8.47
C LEU A 80 -9.94 -5.34 8.36
N ALA A 81 -11.21 -5.65 8.14
CA ALA A 81 -11.72 -6.98 7.89
C ALA A 81 -11.27 -7.50 6.51
N ALA A 82 -10.93 -8.78 6.42
CA ALA A 82 -10.68 -9.43 5.13
C ALA A 82 -11.99 -9.64 4.36
N VAL A 83 -11.93 -9.52 3.04
CA VAL A 83 -13.05 -9.74 2.13
C VAL A 83 -12.59 -10.65 1.00
N ASP A 84 -13.18 -11.84 0.94
CA ASP A 84 -13.05 -12.73 -0.20
C ASP A 84 -14.23 -12.52 -1.14
N MET A 85 -13.94 -12.27 -2.41
CA MET A 85 -14.95 -12.00 -3.44
C MET A 85 -14.75 -12.93 -4.63
N ARG A 86 -15.86 -13.39 -5.22
CA ARG A 86 -15.85 -14.18 -6.44
C ARG A 86 -16.86 -13.58 -7.42
N CYS A 87 -16.38 -13.29 -8.63
CA CYS A 87 -17.22 -12.72 -9.67
C CYS A 87 -18.21 -13.77 -10.20
N PRO A 88 -19.53 -13.50 -10.18
CA PRO A 88 -20.51 -14.43 -10.74
C PRO A 88 -20.44 -14.51 -12.27
N GLY A 89 -20.09 -13.40 -12.94
CA GLY A 89 -20.01 -13.35 -14.41
C GLY A 89 -18.78 -14.06 -14.98
N CYS A 90 -17.57 -13.73 -14.50
CA CYS A 90 -16.32 -14.29 -15.06
C CYS A 90 -15.60 -15.30 -14.14
N GLY A 91 -16.12 -15.58 -12.94
CA GLY A 91 -15.56 -16.56 -12.02
C GLY A 91 -14.27 -16.16 -11.29
N LYS A 92 -13.63 -15.04 -11.65
CA LYS A 92 -12.40 -14.56 -11.02
C LYS A 92 -12.60 -14.24 -9.54
N THR A 93 -11.58 -14.51 -8.74
CA THR A 93 -11.56 -14.22 -7.30
C THR A 93 -10.70 -13.00 -7.01
N TRP A 94 -11.08 -12.27 -5.97
CA TRP A 94 -10.44 -11.05 -5.52
C TRP A 94 -10.39 -11.04 -4.00
N ARG A 95 -9.34 -10.45 -3.44
CA ARG A 95 -9.16 -10.34 -2.00
C ARG A 95 -8.97 -8.89 -1.63
N TYR A 96 -9.87 -8.38 -0.81
CA TYR A 96 -9.87 -7.00 -0.33
C TYR A 96 -9.71 -6.96 1.19
N LYS A 97 -9.51 -5.76 1.70
CA LYS A 97 -9.73 -5.41 3.11
C LYS A 97 -10.72 -4.27 3.22
N THR A 98 -11.51 -4.23 4.29
CA THR A 98 -12.58 -3.22 4.47
C THR A 98 -12.71 -2.74 5.90
N ASN A 99 -13.08 -1.46 6.07
CA ASN A 99 -13.51 -0.89 7.35
C ASN A 99 -15.04 -0.92 7.50
N SER A 100 -15.75 -1.51 6.54
CA SER A 100 -17.21 -1.62 6.61
C SER A 100 -17.63 -2.58 7.73
N GLU A 101 -18.62 -2.15 8.50
CA GLU A 101 -19.32 -2.96 9.51
C GLU A 101 -20.71 -3.42 9.04
N GLN A 102 -21.03 -3.19 7.75
CA GLN A 102 -22.30 -3.58 7.15
C GLN A 102 -22.44 -5.11 7.04
N ALA A 103 -23.66 -5.60 6.84
CA ALA A 103 -23.91 -7.04 6.68
C ALA A 103 -23.24 -7.60 5.41
N ASP A 104 -23.13 -6.79 4.36
CA ASP A 104 -22.52 -7.13 3.10
C ASP A 104 -21.64 -5.99 2.56
N VAL A 105 -20.78 -6.35 1.61
CA VAL A 105 -19.99 -5.41 0.80
C VAL A 105 -20.16 -5.75 -0.66
N SER A 106 -20.34 -4.73 -1.50
CA SER A 106 -20.48 -4.88 -2.94
C SER A 106 -19.49 -4.02 -3.71
N VAL A 107 -18.88 -4.59 -4.75
CA VAL A 107 -18.00 -3.86 -5.70
C VAL A 107 -18.14 -4.42 -7.10
N ARG A 108 -17.86 -3.62 -8.12
CA ARG A 108 -17.80 -4.11 -9.50
C ARG A 108 -16.51 -4.89 -9.76
N CYS A 109 -16.62 -5.99 -10.48
CA CYS A 109 -15.49 -6.79 -10.92
C CYS A 109 -14.61 -5.98 -11.88
N LEU A 110 -13.33 -5.84 -11.55
CA LEU A 110 -12.36 -5.12 -12.38
C LEU A 110 -12.14 -5.77 -13.76
N SER A 111 -12.47 -7.05 -13.93
CA SER A 111 -12.29 -7.74 -15.22
C SER A 111 -13.48 -7.70 -16.15
N CYS A 112 -14.72 -7.68 -15.64
CA CYS A 112 -15.92 -7.77 -16.48
C CYS A 112 -17.04 -6.81 -16.10
N GLY A 113 -16.86 -5.97 -15.06
CA GLY A 113 -17.84 -4.96 -14.63
C GLY A 113 -19.01 -5.49 -13.79
N GLU A 114 -19.19 -6.81 -13.71
CA GLU A 114 -20.27 -7.47 -12.95
C GLU A 114 -20.20 -7.17 -11.46
N THR A 115 -21.34 -7.03 -10.80
CA THR A 115 -21.37 -6.72 -9.35
C THR A 115 -21.06 -7.98 -8.54
N MET A 116 -20.07 -7.87 -7.68
CA MET A 116 -19.68 -8.90 -6.72
C MET A 116 -20.19 -8.49 -5.35
N VAL A 117 -20.75 -9.45 -4.60
CA VAL A 117 -21.26 -9.24 -3.26
C VAL A 117 -20.70 -10.32 -2.34
N SER A 118 -20.24 -9.90 -1.16
CA SER A 118 -19.80 -10.79 -0.09
C SER A 118 -20.44 -10.38 1.22
N GLU A 119 -20.78 -11.36 2.05
CA GLU A 119 -21.49 -11.17 3.32
C GLU A 119 -20.59 -11.50 4.52
N TRP A 120 -20.84 -10.83 5.63
CA TRP A 120 -20.07 -11.00 6.86
C TRP A 120 -20.30 -12.37 7.50
N ASP A 121 -19.26 -13.20 7.54
CA ASP A 121 -19.25 -14.42 8.32
C ASP A 121 -18.68 -14.14 9.72
N ARG A 122 -19.57 -14.13 10.73
CA ARG A 122 -19.21 -13.87 12.14
C ARG A 122 -18.23 -14.89 12.71
N LYS A 123 -18.26 -16.14 12.25
CA LYS A 123 -17.39 -17.22 12.75
C LYS A 123 -15.98 -17.08 12.20
N MET A 124 -15.85 -16.72 10.92
CA MET A 124 -14.57 -16.52 10.24
C MET A 124 -14.03 -15.09 10.36
N ARG A 125 -14.84 -14.16 10.90
CA ARG A 125 -14.55 -12.73 11.04
C ARG A 125 -14.05 -12.11 9.74
N ARG A 126 -14.72 -12.44 8.63
CA ARG A 126 -14.40 -11.95 7.28
C ARG A 126 -15.64 -11.98 6.41
N TYR A 127 -15.61 -11.22 5.32
CA TYR A 127 -16.63 -11.30 4.30
C TYR A 127 -16.33 -12.44 3.34
N VAL A 128 -17.34 -13.25 3.01
CA VAL A 128 -17.24 -14.41 2.13
C VAL A 128 -18.23 -14.27 0.96
N PRO A 129 -17.87 -14.76 -0.25
CA PRO A 129 -18.75 -14.62 -1.40
C PRO A 129 -20.01 -15.47 -1.22
N GLN A 130 -21.14 -14.93 -1.62
CA GLN A 130 -22.38 -15.71 -1.61
C GLN A 130 -22.29 -16.90 -2.56
N LYS A 131 -22.86 -18.03 -2.13
CA LYS A 131 -23.04 -19.19 -3.01
C LYS A 131 -24.18 -18.82 -3.96
N VAL A 132 -23.84 -18.39 -5.17
CA VAL A 132 -24.83 -18.25 -6.24
C VAL A 132 -25.42 -19.63 -6.48
N LYS A 133 -26.65 -19.85 -6.02
CA LYS A 133 -27.42 -21.03 -6.44
C LYS A 133 -27.60 -20.86 -7.95
N ARG A 134 -26.97 -21.74 -8.73
CA ARG A 134 -27.40 -21.90 -10.12
C ARG A 134 -28.80 -22.50 -10.04
N GLU A 135 -29.81 -21.72 -10.36
CA GLU A 135 -31.07 -22.27 -10.84
C GLU A 135 -30.73 -22.92 -12.19
N ASP A 136 -30.56 -24.24 -12.13
CA ASP A 136 -30.44 -25.14 -13.27
C ASP A 136 -31.89 -25.44 -13.68
N ASP A 137 -32.31 -24.88 -14.83
CA ASP A 137 -33.59 -25.15 -15.50
C ASP A 137 -33.43 -26.36 -16.45
#